data_AF-A0A5K1DQ71-F1
#
_entry.id   AF-A0A5K1DQ71-F1
#
_cell.length_a   1.000
_cell.length_b   1.000
_cell.length_c   1.000
_cell.angle_alpha   90.00
_cell.angle_beta   90.00
_cell.angle_gamma   90.00
#
_symmetry.space_group_name_H-M   'P 1'
#
loop_
_entity.id
_entity.type
_entity.pdbx_description
1 polymer ?
#
loop_
_entity_poly.entity_id
_entity_poly.type
_entity_poly.pdbx_seq_one_letter_code
_entity_poly.pdbx_strand_id
1 'polypeptide(L)' 'ELKQLSEELRSDVIFSVSKTGGHLGSSLGVVELTVALHYVFNAPQDRILWDVGHQ' A
#
# COMPACT_ATOMS: atom_id res chain seq x y z
N GLU A 1 12.63 -6.83 8.65
CA GLU A 1 12.71 -5.77 7.63
C GLU A 1 11.34 -5.43 7.05
N LEU A 2 10.66 -6.33 6.32
CA LEU A 2 9.36 -6.01 5.68
C LEU A 2 8.24 -5.52 6.63
N LYS A 3 8.20 -6.01 7.87
CA LYS A 3 7.26 -5.51 8.90
C LYS A 3 7.49 -4.04 9.23
N GLN A 4 8.76 -3.64 9.39
CA GLN A 4 9.10 -2.26 9.67
C GLN A 4 8.73 -1.36 8.49
N LEU A 5 9.06 -1.79 7.26
CA LEU A 5 8.65 -1.09 6.04
C LEU A 5 7.12 -0.91 5.97
N SER A 6 6.34 -1.92 6.37
CA SER A 6 4.87 -1.83 6.38
C SER A 6 4.36 -0.81 7.41
N GLU A 7 4.98 -0.72 8.58
CA GLU A 7 4.64 0.28 9.60
C GLU A 7 5.00 1.72 9.18
N GLU A 8 6.14 1.88 8.51
CA GLU A 8 6.54 3.17 7.93
C GLU A 8 5.53 3.61 6.85
N LEU A 9 5.17 2.70 5.93
CA LEU A 9 4.18 2.98 4.89
C LEU A 9 2.79 3.30 5.47
N ARG A 10 2.35 2.61 6.52
CA ARG A 10 1.10 2.96 7.22
C ARG A 10 1.12 4.39 7.72
N SER A 11 2.21 4.78 8.37
CA SER A 11 2.37 6.11 8.94
C SER A 11 2.30 7.18 7.86
N ASP A 12 2.95 6.93 6.72
CA ASP A 12 2.95 7.82 5.56
C ASP A 12 1.57 7.94 4.90
N VAL A 13 0.82 6.83 4.78
CA VAL A 13 -0.55 6.81 4.25
C VAL A 13 -1.47 7.63 5.16
N ILE A 14 -1.41 7.41 6.48
CA ILE A 14 -2.20 8.19 7.46
C ILE A 14 -1.88 9.67 7.33
N PHE A 15 -0.59 10.02 7.34
CA PHE A 15 -0.16 11.41 7.26
C PHE A 15 -0.63 12.08 5.97
N SER A 16 -0.46 11.42 4.83
CA SER A 16 -0.81 11.97 3.52
C SER A 16 -2.31 12.17 3.37
N VAL A 17 -3.10 11.13 3.67
CA VAL A 17 -4.57 11.17 3.54
C VAL A 17 -5.20 12.09 4.57
N SER A 18 -4.60 12.26 5.77
CA SER A 18 -5.09 13.21 6.77
C SER A 18 -5.12 14.66 6.28
N LYS A 19 -4.23 15.02 5.33
CA LYS A 19 -4.13 16.37 4.77
C LYS A 19 -5.07 16.60 3.60
N THR A 20 -5.33 15.58 2.80
CA THR A 20 -6.08 15.70 1.54
C THR A 20 -7.52 15.19 1.64
N GLY A 21 -7.85 14.42 2.68
CA GLY A 21 -9.03 13.56 2.68
C GLY A 21 -8.87 12.37 1.72
N GLY A 22 -9.77 11.39 1.77
CA GLY A 22 -9.76 10.22 0.87
C GLY A 22 -10.05 8.88 1.56
N HIS A 23 -9.84 7.79 0.83
CA HIS A 23 -10.17 6.43 1.26
C HIS A 23 -9.12 5.81 2.20
N LEU A 24 -8.98 6.37 3.40
CA LEU A 24 -7.97 5.94 4.38
C LEU A 24 -8.10 4.44 4.76
N GLY A 25 -9.33 3.96 4.95
CA GLY A 25 -9.57 2.59 5.41
C GLY A 25 -9.17 1.52 4.40
N SER A 26 -9.45 1.73 3.11
CA SER A 26 -9.07 0.77 2.06
C SER A 26 -7.56 0.75 1.85
N SER A 27 -6.89 1.90 1.87
CA SER A 27 -5.42 1.94 1.71
C SER A 27 -4.67 1.32 2.87
N LEU A 28 -5.12 1.52 4.11
CA LEU A 28 -4.49 0.87 5.27
C LEU A 28 -4.70 -0.64 5.29
N GLY A 29 -5.79 -1.13 4.71
CA GLY A 29 -6.11 -2.56 4.66
C GLY A 29 -5.24 -3.38 3.73
N VAL A 30 -4.51 -2.75 2.79
CA VAL A 30 -3.72 -3.44 1.77
C VAL A 30 -2.21 -3.25 1.90
N VAL A 31 -1.70 -2.49 2.87
CA VAL A 31 -0.27 -2.15 2.98
C VAL A 31 0.63 -3.39 2.94
N GLU A 32 0.37 -4.41 3.78
CA GLU A 32 1.16 -5.65 3.79
C GLU A 32 1.04 -6.43 2.49
N LEU A 33 -0.17 -6.46 1.92
CA LEU A 33 -0.42 -7.18 0.68
C LEU A 33 0.38 -6.55 -0.45
N THR A 34 0.37 -5.22 -0.56
CA THR A 34 1.15 -4.47 -1.53
C THR A 34 2.64 -4.71 -1.36
N VAL A 35 3.16 -4.64 -0.13
CA VAL A 35 4.57 -4.94 0.16
C VAL A 35 4.93 -6.38 -0.23
N ALA A 36 4.08 -7.35 0.12
CA ALA A 36 4.31 -8.76 -0.20
C ALA A 36 4.27 -9.02 -1.72
N LEU A 37 3.33 -8.43 -2.44
CA LEU A 37 3.23 -8.54 -3.90
C LEU A 37 4.49 -7.98 -4.56
N HIS A 38 4.95 -6.79 -4.17
CA HIS A 38 6.17 -6.19 -4.72
C HIS A 38 7.46 -6.88 -4.27
N TYR A 39 7.44 -7.63 -3.17
CA TYR A 39 8.57 -8.43 -2.73
C TYR A 39 8.70 -9.74 -3.51
N VAL A 40 7.57 -10.38 -3.85
CA VAL A 40 7.53 -11.68 -4.53
C VAL A 40 7.56 -11.54 -6.06
N PHE A 41 6.88 -10.54 -6.60
CA PHE A 41 6.77 -10.31 -8.05
C PHE A 41 7.72 -9.22 -8.52
N ASN A 42 8.20 -9.37 -9.75
CA ASN A 42 9.12 -8.42 -10.37
C ASN A 42 8.35 -7.37 -11.18
N ALA A 43 7.64 -6.47 -10.50
CA ALA A 43 6.99 -5.34 -11.16
C ALA A 43 8.05 -4.33 -11.68
N PRO A 44 7.87 -3.74 -12.88
CA PRO A 44 6.67 -3.77 -13.72
C PRO A 44 6.60 -4.91 -14.75
N GLN A 45 7.59 -5.81 -14.82
CA GLN A 45 7.58 -6.95 -15.75
C GLN A 45 6.38 -7.87 -15.45
N ASP A 46 6.19 -8.20 -14.18
CA ASP A 46 4.97 -8.82 -13.68
C ASP A 46 3.90 -7.75 -13.46
N ARG A 47 2.72 -7.96 -14.03
CA ARG A 47 1.61 -6.99 -13.89
C ARG A 47 0.83 -7.27 -12.61
N ILE A 48 0.80 -6.27 -11.73
CA ILE A 48 -0.08 -6.24 -10.56
C ILE A 48 -1.29 -5.38 -10.91
N LEU A 49 -2.49 -5.94 -10.76
CA LEU A 49 -3.75 -5.28 -11.10
C LEU A 49 -4.61 -5.16 -9.85
N TRP A 50 -4.96 -3.91 -9.54
CA TRP A 50 -5.83 -3.54 -8.44
C TRP A 50 -7.23 -3.25 -8.99
N ASP A 51 -8.24 -3.97 -8.53
CA ASP A 51 -9.63 -3.67 -8.91
C ASP A 51 -10.06 -2.33 -8.28
N VAL A 52 -10.76 -1.50 -9.05
CA VAL A 52 -11.17 -0.11 -8.75
C VAL A 52 -10.03 0.89 -8.49
N GLY A 53 -9.11 0.60 -7.54
CA GLY A 53 -7.92 1.41 -7.26
C GLY A 53 -8.07 2.46 -6.15
N HIS A 54 -9.03 2.27 -5.23
CA HIS A 54 -9.20 3.15 -4.05
C HIS A 54 -8.48 2.64 -2.79
N GLN A 55 -7.91 1.44 -2.86
CA GLN A 55 -6.95 0.87 -1.93
C GLN A 55 -5.57 1.43 -2.25
#